data_AF-A0A932J6H4-F1
#
_entry.id   AF-A0A932J6H4-F1
#
_cell.length_a   1.000
_cell.length_b   1.000
_cell.length_c   1.000
_cell.angle_alpha   90.00
_cell.angle_beta   90.00
_cell.angle_gamma   90.00
#
_symmetry.space_group_name_H-M   'P 1'
#
loop_
_entity.id
_entity.type
_entity.pdbx_description
1 polymer ?
#
loop_
_entity_poly.entity_id
_entity_poly.type
_entity_poly.pdbx_seq_one_letter_code
_entity_poly.pdbx_strand_id
1 'polypeptide(L)' 'MTVVNLRPNESQDQLLKRFKKKVMKSGLLTTLRNKRWFVSKSETRRMEKKKAIRRLRRKRRPSFDE' A
#
# COMPACT_ATOMS: atom_id res chain seq x y z
N MET A 1 2.89 -6.60 -13.82
CA MET A 1 2.86 -8.01 -13.37
C MET A 1 3.80 -8.16 -12.18
N THR A 2 3.35 -8.70 -11.04
CA THR A 2 4.18 -8.85 -9.83
C THR A 2 4.68 -10.28 -9.71
N VAL A 3 5.93 -10.53 -10.09
CA VAL A 3 6.57 -11.85 -9.99
C VAL A 3 7.67 -11.82 -8.93
N VAL A 4 7.82 -12.89 -8.15
CA VAL A 4 8.89 -13.03 -7.16
C VAL A 4 9.50 -14.42 -7.29
N ASN A 5 10.82 -14.47 -7.47
CA ASN A 5 11.56 -15.73 -7.57
C ASN A 5 12.04 -16.16 -6.17
N LEU A 6 11.96 -17.47 -5.91
CA LEU A 6 12.49 -18.09 -4.70
C LEU A 6 14.01 -17.94 -4.65
N ARG A 7 14.57 -17.62 -3.48
CA ARG A 7 16.02 -17.52 -3.28
C ARG A 7 16.54 -18.80 -2.61
N PRO A 8 17.80 -19.19 -2.88
CA PRO A 8 18.47 -20.24 -2.10
C PRO A 8 18.60 -19.72 -0.66
N ASN A 9 18.10 -20.48 0.33
CA ASN A 9 18.01 -20.13 1.76
C ASN A 9 16.81 -19.24 2.18
N GLU A 10 15.77 -19.13 1.35
CA GLU A 10 14.53 -18.47 1.75
C GLU A 10 13.46 -19.47 2.17
N SER A 11 12.76 -19.20 3.28
CA SER A 11 11.58 -19.98 3.66
C SER A 11 10.34 -19.55 2.88
N GLN A 12 9.37 -20.46 2.73
CA GLN A 12 8.12 -20.18 1.99
C GLN A 12 7.36 -18.95 2.54
N ASP A 13 7.39 -18.74 3.86
CA ASP A 13 6.78 -17.58 4.50
C ASP A 13 7.48 -16.26 4.15
N GLN A 14 8.82 -16.29 4.04
CA GLN A 14 9.60 -15.11 3.64
C GLN A 14 9.29 -14.74 2.18
N LEU A 15 9.17 -15.75 1.30
CA LEU A 15 8.76 -15.56 -0.08
C LEU A 15 7.37 -14.91 -0.16
N LEU A 16 6.39 -15.41 0.62
CA LEU A 16 5.04 -14.86 0.67
C LEU A 16 5.03 -13.42 1.18
N LYS A 17 5.82 -13.09 2.22
CA LYS A 17 5.95 -11.72 2.73
C LYS A 17 6.49 -10.78 1.65
N ARG A 18 7.49 -11.20 0.87
CA ARG A 18 8.03 -10.42 -0.25
C ARG A 18 7.03 -10.25 -1.38
N PHE A 19 6.31 -11.30 -1.74
CA PHE A 19 5.24 -11.22 -2.72
C PHE A 19 4.16 -10.22 -2.31
N LYS A 20 3.66 -10.32 -1.06
CA LYS A 20 2.70 -9.36 -0.50
C LYS A 20 3.24 -7.92 -0.58
N LYS A 21 4.50 -7.68 -0.19
CA LYS A 21 5.14 -6.36 -0.32
C LYS A 21 5.19 -5.88 -1.78
N LYS A 22 5.53 -6.75 -2.75
CA LYS A 22 5.59 -6.39 -4.17
C LYS A 22 4.21 -6.08 -4.75
N VAL A 23 3.18 -6.84 -4.37
CA VAL A 23 1.77 -6.56 -4.71
C VAL A 23 1.33 -5.22 -4.15
N MET A 24 1.60 -4.95 -2.87
CA MET A 24 1.27 -3.66 -2.26
C MET A 24 2.00 -2.49 -2.95
N LYS A 25 3.30 -2.64 -3.27
CA LYS A 25 4.08 -1.62 -3.98
C LYS A 25 3.57 -1.36 -5.40
N SER A 26 3.08 -2.40 -6.09
CA SER A 26 2.51 -2.26 -7.43
C SER A 26 1.21 -1.45 -7.46
N GLY A 27 0.51 -1.33 -6.33
CA GLY A 27 -0.75 -0.60 -6.23
C GLY A 27 -1.92 -1.24 -6.97
N LEU A 28 -1.75 -2.40 -7.62
CA LEU A 28 -2.76 -3.05 -8.47
C LEU A 28 -4.12 -3.21 -7.77
N LEU A 29 -4.12 -3.77 -6.56
CA LEU A 29 -5.34 -3.98 -5.77
C LEU A 29 -6.01 -2.66 -5.37
N THR A 30 -5.21 -1.62 -5.08
CA THR A 30 -5.73 -0.29 -4.77
C THR A 30 -6.41 0.33 -5.98
N THR A 31 -5.79 0.20 -7.15
CA THR A 31 -6.35 0.69 -8.42
C THR A 31 -7.65 -0.01 -8.77
N LEU A 32 -7.69 -1.34 -8.69
CA LEU A 32 -8.91 -2.13 -8.94
C LEU A 32 -10.04 -1.71 -7.98
N ARG A 33 -9.74 -1.57 -6.68
CA ARG A 33 -10.72 -1.13 -5.69
C ARG A 33 -11.24 0.28 -5.98
N ASN A 34 -10.37 1.21 -6.38
CA ASN A 34 -10.79 2.58 -6.69
C ASN A 34 -11.60 2.67 -7.99
N LYS A 35 -11.37 1.75 -8.95
CA LYS A 35 -12.12 1.66 -10.22
C LYS A 35 -13.40 0.83 -10.12
N ARG A 36 -13.64 0.13 -9.00
CA ARG A 36 -14.77 -0.80 -8.86
C ARG A 36 -16.14 -0.12 -8.97
N TRP A 37 -16.26 1.13 -8.53
CA TRP A 37 -17.49 1.90 -8.54
C TRP A 37 -17.22 3.33 -9.00
N PHE A 38 -18.22 3.98 -9.59
CA PHE A 38 -18.14 5.39 -9.90
C PHE A 38 -18.05 6.20 -8.60
N VAL A 39 -17.11 7.14 -8.57
CA VAL A 39 -16.96 8.11 -7.49
C VAL A 39 -16.82 9.48 -8.11
N SER A 40 -17.61 10.45 -7.62
CA SER A 40 -17.58 11.81 -8.13
C SER A 40 -16.21 12.47 -7.90
N LYS A 41 -15.91 13.51 -8.71
CA LYS A 41 -14.65 14.26 -8.59
C LYS A 41 -14.50 14.92 -7.21
N SER A 42 -15.60 15.40 -6.62
CA SER A 42 -15.60 16.01 -5.28
C SER A 42 -15.24 15.00 -4.20
N GLU A 43 -15.81 13.80 -4.27
CA GLU A 43 -15.56 12.76 -3.28
C GLU A 43 -14.14 12.20 -3.40
N THR A 44 -13.63 12.06 -4.62
CA THR A 44 -12.22 11.73 -4.88
C THR A 44 -11.27 12.73 -4.21
N ARG A 45 -11.50 14.04 -4.40
CA ARG A 45 -10.70 15.11 -3.78
C ARG A 45 -10.77 15.07 -2.24
N ARG A 46 -11.95 14.81 -1.66
CA ARG A 46 -12.11 14.66 -0.21
C ARG A 46 -11.30 13.48 0.33
N MET A 47 -11.37 12.33 -0.34
CA MET A 47 -10.60 11.15 0.04
C MET A 47 -9.08 11.39 -0.05
N GLU A 48 -8.61 12.07 -1.09
CA GLU A 48 -7.19 12.42 -1.26
C GLU A 48 -6.70 13.36 -0.16
N LYS A 49 -7.45 14.42 0.15
CA LYS A 49 -7.15 15.34 1.26
C LYS A 49 -7.05 14.59 2.58
N LYS A 50 -8.01 13.71 2.88
CA LYS A 50 -8.02 12.87 4.09
C LYS A 50 -6.80 11.94 4.14
N LYS A 51 -6.43 11.31 3.02
CA LYS A 51 -5.23 10.45 2.91
C LYS A 51 -3.94 11.25 3.13
N ALA A 52 -3.82 12.45 2.56
CA ALA A 52 -2.66 13.33 2.72
C ALA A 52 -2.47 13.74 4.19
N ILE A 53 -3.54 14.20 4.86
CA ILE A 53 -3.52 14.55 6.29
C ILE A 53 -3.09 13.34 7.13
N ARG A 54 -3.65 12.14 6.85
CA ARG A 54 -3.28 10.92 7.57
C ARG A 54 -1.79 10.56 7.39
N ARG A 55 -1.24 10.75 6.18
CA ARG A 55 0.19 10.53 5.89
C ARG A 55 1.07 11.50 6.67
N LEU A 56 0.71 12.78 6.71
CA LEU A 56 1.43 13.81 7.47
C LEU A 56 1.40 13.52 8.97
N ARG A 57 0.23 13.17 9.54
CA ARG A 57 0.10 12.79 10.95
C ARG A 57 0.98 11.59 11.31
N ARG A 58 1.07 10.57 10.45
CA ARG A 58 1.96 9.42 10.65
C ARG A 58 3.44 9.81 10.67
N LYS A 59 3.87 10.75 9.82
CA LYS A 59 5.26 11.23 9.79
C LYS A 59 5.64 12.06 11.02
N ARG A 60 4.68 12.76 11.62
CA ARG A 60 4.90 13.65 12.77
C ARG A 60 4.89 12.95 14.12
N ARG A 61 4.48 11.68 14.17
CA ARG A 61 4.47 10.93 15.44
C ARG A 61 5.94 10.66 15.78
N PRO A 62 6.51 11.25 16.84
CA PRO A 62 7.86 10.92 17.26
C PRO A 62 7.89 9.41 17.48
N SER A 63 8.93 8.77 16.95
CA SER A 63 9.37 7.49 17.49
C SER A 63 9.55 7.71 18.99
N PHE A 64 8.65 7.15 19.79
CA PHE A 64 8.94 6.90 21.19
C PHE A 64 9.98 5.78 21.19
N ASP A 65 11.21 6.14 20.83
CA ASP A 65 12.41 5.37 21.03
C ASP A 65 13.23 6.18 22.03
N GLU A 66 13.38 5.59 23.21
CA GLU A 66 14.25 5.99 24.32
C GLU A 66 15.72 5.99 23.90
#